data_AF-A0A9D0UEV7-F1
#
_entry.id   AF-A0A9D0UEV7-F1
#
_cell.length_a   1.000
_cell.length_b   1.000
_cell.length_c   1.000
_cell.angle_alpha   90.00
_cell.angle_beta   90.00
_cell.angle_gamma   90.00
#
_symmetry.space_group_name_H-M   'P 1'
#
loop_
_entity.id
_entity.type
_entity.pdbx_description
1 polymer ?
#
loop_
_entity_poly.entity_id
_entity_poly.type
_entity_poly.pdbx_seq_one_letter_code
_entity_poly.pdbx_strand_id
1 'polypeptide(L)'
;MNRTLFPILAASMGVFLHLLLFQTGALNPDDGLSLPVLTLLFVSEFGFFVTAIGAVVGGRRLLRQGLRIVPALVVLSCAGFAAGFFIIGMRLWKLIA
;
A
#
# COMPACT_ATOMS: atom_id res chain seq x y z
N MET A 1 12.08 -0.52 19.40
CA MET A 1 10.74 -0.68 18.81
C MET A 1 10.40 -2.15 18.74
N ASN A 2 9.25 -2.60 19.28
CA ASN A 2 8.86 -4.01 19.26
C ASN A 2 8.64 -4.46 17.80
N ARG A 3 9.45 -5.40 17.28
CA ARG A 3 9.39 -5.87 15.87
C ARG A 3 8.04 -6.50 15.48
N THR A 4 7.18 -6.72 16.47
CA THR A 4 5.80 -7.18 16.33
C THR A 4 4.86 -6.17 15.70
N LEU A 5 5.08 -4.88 15.94
CA LEU A 5 4.15 -3.82 15.56
C LEU A 5 4.34 -3.34 14.12
N PHE A 6 5.53 -3.55 13.54
CA PHE A 6 5.87 -3.01 12.23
C PHE A 6 4.94 -3.49 11.09
N PRO A 7 4.58 -4.78 10.97
CA PRO A 7 3.66 -5.24 9.93
C PRO A 7 2.24 -4.68 10.12
N ILE A 8 1.80 -4.51 11.37
CA ILE A 8 0.49 -3.97 11.71
C ILE A 8 0.42 -2.48 11.35
N LEU A 9 1.46 -1.72 11.71
CA LEU A 9 1.60 -0.30 11.37
C LEU A 9 1.64 -0.08 9.85
N ALA A 10 2.37 -0.95 9.13
CA ALA A 10 2.42 -0.91 7.67
C ALA A 10 1.04 -1.19 7.05
N ALA A 11 0.30 -2.17 7.60
CA ALA A 11 -1.06 -2.48 7.13
C ALA A 11 -2.05 -1.34 7.41
N SER A 12 -2.04 -0.77 8.62
CA SER A 12 -2.91 0.37 8.96
C SER A 12 -2.59 1.60 8.10
N MET A 13 -1.31 1.85 7.83
CA MET A 13 -0.88 2.93 6.94
C MET A 13 -1.32 2.67 5.49
N GLY A 14 -1.19 1.43 5.01
CA GLY A 14 -1.66 1.03 3.68
C GLY A 14 -3.17 1.24 3.50
N VAL A 15 -3.97 0.85 4.49
CA VAL A 15 -5.43 1.10 4.48
C VAL A 15 -5.73 2.60 4.45
N PHE A 16 -5.07 3.37 5.31
CA PHE A 16 -5.27 4.82 5.38
C PHE A 16 -4.93 5.52 4.06
N LEU A 17 -3.78 5.20 3.46
CA LEU A 17 -3.36 5.76 2.18
C LEU A 17 -4.27 5.35 1.03
N HIS A 18 -4.78 4.12 1.04
CA HIS A 18 -5.71 3.63 0.02
C HIS A 18 -7.05 4.36 0.10
N LEU A 19 -7.57 4.63 1.30
CA LEU A 19 -8.78 5.44 1.50
C LEU A 19 -8.56 6.89 1.05
N LEU A 20 -7.38 7.44 1.31
CA LEU A 20 -7.02 8.78 0.84
C LEU A 20 -7.02 8.84 -0.69
N LEU A 21 -6.42 7.86 -1.38
CA LEU A 21 -6.47 7.79 -2.86
C LEU A 21 -7.90 7.59 -3.39
N PHE A 22 -8.75 6.89 -2.66
CA PHE A 22 -10.16 6.73 -3.02
C PHE A 22 -10.92 8.06 -2.95
N GLN A 23 -10.71 8.85 -1.89
CA GLN A 23 -11.36 10.15 -1.72
C GLN A 23 -10.91 11.20 -2.75
N THR A 24 -9.71 11.06 -3.31
CA THR A 24 -9.11 12.05 -4.20
C THR A 24 -9.39 11.80 -5.68
N GLY A 25 -10.15 10.75 -6.00
CA GLY A 25 -10.50 10.38 -7.38
C GLY A 25 -9.38 9.65 -8.12
N ALA A 26 -8.27 9.28 -7.47
CA ALA A 26 -7.12 8.68 -8.13
C ALA A 26 -7.41 7.31 -8.79
N LEU A 27 -8.53 6.66 -8.43
CA LEU A 27 -8.98 5.39 -9.01
C LEU A 27 -9.72 5.57 -10.34
N ASN A 28 -10.37 6.72 -10.54
CA ASN A 28 -11.09 7.10 -11.76
C ASN A 28 -10.72 8.55 -12.13
N PRO A 29 -9.61 8.74 -12.87
CA PRO A 29 -9.14 10.08 -13.25
C PRO A 29 -10.10 10.82 -14.21
N ASP A 30 -11.11 10.12 -14.77
CA ASP A 30 -12.11 10.70 -15.67
C ASP A 30 -13.08 11.68 -14.97
N ASP A 31 -13.33 11.52 -13.67
CA ASP A 31 -14.23 12.39 -12.87
C ASP A 31 -13.55 13.68 -12.36
N GLY A 32 -12.29 13.90 -12.75
CA GLY A 32 -11.48 15.03 -12.30
C GLY A 32 -10.71 14.73 -11.02
N LEU A 33 -9.46 15.21 -10.97
CA LEU A 33 -8.57 14.99 -9.84
C LEU A 33 -8.65 16.15 -8.84
N SER A 34 -8.98 15.84 -7.59
CA SER A 34 -8.98 16.82 -6.50
C SER A 34 -7.57 17.30 -6.10
N LEU A 35 -6.53 16.54 -6.47
CA LEU A 35 -5.13 16.89 -6.21
C LEU A 35 -4.29 16.84 -7.48
N PRO A 36 -3.16 17.58 -7.53
CA PRO A 36 -2.18 17.46 -8.60
C PRO A 36 -1.73 16.00 -8.78
N VAL A 37 -1.65 15.57 -10.05
CA VAL A 37 -1.29 14.18 -10.41
C VAL A 37 0.04 13.75 -9.79
N LEU A 38 1.04 14.64 -9.78
CA LEU A 38 2.35 14.41 -9.15
C LEU A 38 2.24 14.07 -7.65
N THR A 39 1.34 14.74 -6.91
CA THR A 39 1.15 14.48 -5.48
C THR A 39 0.56 13.09 -5.26
N LEU A 40 -0.43 12.72 -6.07
CA LEU A 40 -1.06 11.40 -5.98
C LEU A 40 -0.10 10.28 -6.38
N LEU A 41 0.76 10.53 -7.35
CA LEU A 41 1.80 9.61 -7.81
C LEU A 41 2.84 9.39 -6.70
N PHE A 42 3.27 10.46 -6.03
CA PHE A 42 4.16 10.37 -4.86
C PHE A 42 3.53 9.59 -3.70
N VAL A 43 2.26 9.82 -3.41
CA VAL A 43 1.52 9.11 -2.35
C VAL A 43 1.36 7.62 -2.68
N SER A 44 1.08 7.29 -3.94
CA SER A 44 1.01 5.92 -4.47
C SER A 44 2.36 5.19 -4.32
N GLU A 45 3.46 5.80 -4.78
CA GLU A 45 4.83 5.26 -4.64
C GLU A 45 5.20 5.04 -3.17
N PHE A 46 4.94 6.03 -2.32
CA PHE A 46 5.21 5.93 -0.89
C PHE A 46 4.40 4.81 -0.23
N GLY A 47 3.11 4.71 -0.55
CA GLY A 47 2.22 3.64 -0.08
C GLY A 47 2.70 2.26 -0.53
N PHE A 48 3.17 2.13 -1.76
CA PHE A 48 3.78 0.91 -2.28
C PHE A 48 5.01 0.50 -1.48
N PHE A 49 5.99 1.40 -1.26
CA PHE A 49 7.20 1.05 -0.51
C PHE A 49 6.89 0.64 0.93
N VAL A 50 6.01 1.37 1.64
CA VAL A 50 5.65 1.07 3.03
C VAL A 50 4.98 -0.31 3.14
N THR A 51 4.04 -0.61 2.25
CA THR A 51 3.32 -1.90 2.26
C THR A 51 4.19 -3.06 1.76
N ALA A 52 5.07 -2.84 0.79
CA ALA A 52 6.04 -3.83 0.31
C ALA A 52 7.04 -4.21 1.42
N ILE A 53 7.61 -3.23 2.13
CA ILE A 53 8.49 -3.50 3.28
C ILE A 53 7.71 -4.22 4.39
N GLY A 54 6.47 -3.80 4.66
CA GLY A 54 5.57 -4.46 5.60
C GLY A 54 5.34 -5.95 5.26
N ALA A 55 5.12 -6.25 3.98
CA ALA A 55 4.95 -7.61 3.48
C ALA A 55 6.24 -8.44 3.62
N VAL A 56 7.40 -7.89 3.28
CA VAL A 56 8.70 -8.60 3.40
C VAL A 56 9.06 -8.86 4.87
N VAL A 57 8.93 -7.85 5.73
CA VAL A 57 9.23 -7.98 7.16
C VAL A 57 8.26 -8.96 7.83
N GLY A 58 6.96 -8.85 7.54
CA GLY A 58 5.94 -9.77 8.04
C GLY A 58 6.13 -11.19 7.52
N GLY A 59 6.46 -11.36 6.23
CA GLY A 59 6.69 -12.65 5.59
C GLY A 59 7.94 -13.37 6.13
N ARG A 60 9.06 -12.65 6.28
CA ARG A 60 10.26 -13.19 6.96
C ARG A 60 9.96 -13.64 8.38
N ARG A 61 9.04 -12.95 9.06
CA ARG A 61 8.64 -13.30 10.42
C ARG A 61 7.73 -14.53 10.45
N LEU A 62 6.81 -14.66 9.50
CA LEU A 62 5.97 -15.83 9.33
C LEU A 62 6.81 -17.09 9.08
N LEU A 63 7.86 -16.97 8.25
CA LEU A 63 8.81 -18.05 7.98
C LEU A 63 9.61 -18.46 9.23
N ARG A 64 9.97 -17.50 10.11
CA ARG A 64 10.76 -17.78 11.33
C ARG A 64 9.94 -18.26 12.53
N GLN A 65 8.69 -17.81 12.68
CA GLN A 65 7.84 -18.13 13.84
C GLN A 65 6.79 -19.22 13.54
N GLY A 66 6.77 -19.75 12.32
CA GLY A 66 5.79 -20.71 11.84
C GLY A 66 4.54 -20.04 11.25
N LEU A 67 3.86 -20.78 10.37
CA LEU A 67 2.65 -20.37 9.65
C LEU A 67 1.48 -20.17 10.62
N ARG A 68 1.39 -18.98 11.22
CA ARG A 68 0.22 -18.53 11.97
C ARG A 68 -0.73 -17.76 11.06
N ILE A 69 -2.02 -18.07 11.14
CA ILE A 69 -3.07 -17.53 10.26
C ILE A 69 -3.14 -15.99 10.32
N VAL A 70 -3.08 -15.42 11.53
CA VAL A 70 -3.18 -13.96 11.74
C VAL A 70 -2.04 -13.18 11.03
N PRO A 71 -0.74 -13.46 11.29
CA PRO A 71 0.32 -12.75 10.58
C PRO A 71 0.37 -13.07 9.08
N ALA A 72 -0.07 -14.26 8.66
CA ALA A 72 -0.18 -14.59 7.24
C ALA A 72 -1.20 -13.68 6.53
N LEU A 73 -2.38 -13.48 7.14
CA LEU A 73 -3.40 -12.55 6.65
C LEU A 73 -2.88 -11.11 6.55
N VAL A 74 -2.15 -10.63 7.56
CA VAL A 74 -1.58 -9.28 7.55
C VAL A 74 -0.57 -9.10 6.41
N VAL A 75 0.29 -10.10 6.19
CA VAL A 75 1.26 -10.08 5.08
C VAL A 75 0.55 -10.09 3.74
N LEU A 76 -0.47 -10.93 3.57
CA LEU A 76 -1.31 -10.98 2.38
C LEU A 76 -2.00 -9.64 2.10
N SER A 77 -2.55 -8.99 3.13
CA SER A 77 -3.16 -7.66 2.97
C SER A 77 -2.13 -6.61 2.57
N CYS A 78 -0.93 -6.59 3.17
CA CYS A 78 0.14 -5.69 2.76
C CYS A 78 0.57 -5.92 1.31
N ALA A 79 0.70 -7.17 0.89
CA ALA A 79 1.03 -7.51 -0.49
C ALA A 79 -0.08 -7.06 -1.47
N GLY A 80 -1.35 -7.25 -1.10
CA GLY A 80 -2.50 -6.80 -1.89
C GLY A 80 -2.54 -5.27 -2.02
N PHE A 81 -2.33 -4.53 -0.93
CA PHE A 81 -2.26 -3.07 -0.96
C PHE A 81 -1.08 -2.58 -1.80
N ALA A 82 0.10 -3.21 -1.68
CA ALA A 82 1.25 -2.88 -2.51
C ALA A 82 0.91 -3.02 -4.01
N ALA A 83 0.32 -4.15 -4.41
CA ALA A 83 -0.12 -4.34 -5.80
C ALA A 83 -1.14 -3.27 -6.23
N GLY A 84 -2.10 -2.92 -5.37
CA GLY A 84 -3.07 -1.86 -5.63
C GLY A 84 -2.41 -0.49 -5.87
N PHE A 85 -1.51 -0.07 -4.98
CA PHE A 85 -0.75 1.18 -5.14
C PHE A 85 0.09 1.21 -6.41
N PHE A 86 0.68 0.08 -6.79
CA PHE A 86 1.47 -0.04 -8.02
C PHE A 86 0.60 0.13 -9.28
N ILE A 87 -0.59 -0.51 -9.32
CA ILE A 87 -1.53 -0.38 -10.45
C ILE A 87 -2.02 1.06 -10.56
N ILE A 88 -2.37 1.70 -9.43
CA ILE A 88 -2.78 3.10 -9.40
C ILE A 88 -1.65 3.99 -9.92
N GLY A 89 -0.42 3.81 -9.42
CA GLY A 89 0.75 4.56 -9.89
C GLY A 89 0.97 4.44 -11.39
N MET A 90 0.87 3.24 -11.96
CA MET A 90 0.96 3.03 -13.41
C MET A 90 -0.17 3.74 -14.19
N ARG A 91 -1.41 3.75 -13.65
CA ARG A 91 -2.51 4.49 -14.27
C ARG A 91 -2.27 5.99 -14.28
N LEU A 92 -1.79 6.57 -13.16
CA LEU A 92 -1.46 7.99 -13.11
C LEU A 92 -0.28 8.35 -14.02
N TRP A 93 0.70 7.44 -14.19
CA TRP A 93 1.80 7.66 -15.12
C TRP A 93 1.32 7.76 -16.57
N LYS A 94 0.37 6.89 -16.97
CA LYS A 94 -0.27 6.95 -18.30
C LYS A 94 -1.10 8.21 -18.53
N LEU A 95 -1.52 8.88 -17.46
CA LEU A 95 -2.25 10.14 -17.55
C LEU A 95 -1.32 11.33 -17.85
N ILE A 96 -0.02 11.17 -17.54
CA ILE A 96 1.02 12.20 -17.70
C ILE A 96 1.82 12.03 -18.99
N ALA A 97 1.97 10.79 -19.48
CA ALA A 97 2.71 10.45 -20.70
C ALA A 97 1.85 10.54 -21.95
#